data_AF-A0A844YX45-F1
#
_entry.id   AF-A0A844YX45-F1
#
_cell.length_a   1.000
_cell.length_b   1.000
_cell.length_c   1.000
_cell.angle_alpha   90.00
_cell.angle_beta   90.00
_cell.angle_gamma   90.00
#
_symmetry.space_group_name_H-M   'P 1'
#
loop_
_entity.id
_entity.type
_entity.pdbx_description
1 polymer ?
#
loop_
_entity_poly.entity_id
_entity_poly.type
_entity_poly.pdbx_seq_one_letter_code
_entity_poly.pdbx_strand_id
1 'polypeptide(L)'
;MIRKKVPMTNPASPSNRPSGRPCHPLPQTARQAVIDALRESPRRSALGFTGQATLAAFRLLAVSGRAGRDPMVELARHFGCLETTRAFLAFADRAGTCWPERVLVLRPCCIGLSPDEQTLVGMAELALAGDREGFGDLLCGFIRADRHDGLYTHAAHMAALLHQSAAARGL
;
A
#
# COMPACT_ATOMS: atom_id res chain seq x y z
N MET A 1 47.33 44.69 6.37
CA MET A 1 46.67 44.91 5.06
C MET A 1 45.20 44.53 5.16
N ILE A 2 44.34 45.42 4.67
CA ILE A 2 42.92 45.59 4.99
C ILE A 2 42.04 44.54 4.29
N ARG A 3 41.30 43.73 5.06
CA ARG A 3 40.16 42.97 4.53
C ARG A 3 38.93 43.89 4.50
N LYS A 4 38.59 44.37 3.30
CA LYS A 4 37.33 45.11 3.05
C LYS A 4 36.14 44.17 3.32
N LYS A 5 35.28 44.58 4.24
CA LYS A 5 33.99 43.94 4.58
C LYS A 5 32.97 44.41 3.54
N VAL A 6 32.48 43.50 2.69
CA VAL A 6 31.42 43.77 1.72
C VAL A 6 30.07 43.69 2.45
N PRO A 7 29.20 44.72 2.37
CA PRO A 7 27.84 44.62 2.89
C PRO A 7 26.97 43.88 1.87
N MET A 8 26.48 42.68 2.21
CA MET A 8 25.36 42.08 1.48
C MET A 8 24.06 42.57 2.11
N THR A 9 23.46 43.56 1.46
CA THR A 9 22.06 43.95 1.65
C THR A 9 21.18 42.81 1.14
N ASN A 10 20.43 42.20 2.05
CA ASN A 10 19.45 41.16 1.75
C ASN A 10 18.10 41.85 1.41
N PRO A 11 17.58 41.78 0.17
CA PRO A 11 16.21 42.21 -0.09
C PRO A 11 15.26 41.16 0.49
N ALA A 12 14.37 41.60 1.38
CA ALA A 12 13.31 40.79 1.94
C ALA A 12 12.43 40.21 0.82
N SER A 13 12.55 38.90 0.59
CA SER A 13 11.58 38.15 -0.22
C SER A 13 10.24 38.08 0.51
N PRO A 14 9.11 38.36 -0.14
CA PRO A 14 7.80 38.16 0.46
C PRO A 14 7.57 36.67 0.69
N SER A 15 7.41 36.32 1.97
CA SER A 15 6.95 35.03 2.47
C SER A 15 5.58 34.70 1.86
N ASN A 16 5.56 33.99 0.73
CA ASN A 16 4.34 33.41 0.16
C ASN A 16 3.97 32.15 0.96
N ARG A 17 3.35 32.33 2.12
CA ARG A 17 2.64 31.24 2.80
C ARG A 17 1.41 30.92 1.96
N PRO A 18 1.17 29.68 1.52
CA PRO A 18 -0.14 29.34 1.00
C PRO A 18 -1.15 29.62 2.12
N SER A 19 -2.02 30.59 1.88
CA SER A 19 -3.19 30.88 2.70
C SER A 19 -3.90 29.55 2.98
N GLY A 20 -3.96 29.16 4.24
CA GLY A 20 -4.68 27.96 4.67
C GLY A 20 -6.09 28.02 4.09
N ARG A 21 -6.47 27.02 3.31
CA ARG A 21 -7.84 26.90 2.84
C ARG A 21 -8.74 26.90 4.07
N PRO A 22 -9.78 27.74 4.13
CA PRO A 22 -10.75 27.65 5.22
C PRO A 22 -11.33 26.23 5.22
N CYS A 23 -11.17 25.53 6.35
CA CYS A 23 -11.71 24.20 6.56
C CYS A 23 -13.23 24.35 6.78
N HIS A 24 -13.97 24.56 5.69
CA HIS A 24 -15.42 24.64 5.75
C HIS A 24 -15.95 23.24 6.10
N PRO A 25 -16.77 23.10 7.16
CA PRO A 25 -17.37 21.83 7.49
C PRO A 25 -18.20 21.34 6.31
N LEU A 26 -17.97 20.09 5.89
CA LEU A 26 -18.75 19.46 4.83
C LEU A 26 -20.25 19.55 5.14
N PRO A 27 -21.12 19.66 4.12
CA PRO A 27 -22.57 19.55 4.31
C PRO A 27 -22.92 18.30 5.12
N GLN A 28 -23.93 18.37 5.98
CA GLN A 28 -24.33 17.28 6.89
C GLN A 28 -24.52 15.94 6.15
N THR A 29 -25.11 15.98 4.95
CA THR A 29 -25.36 14.82 4.09
C THR A 29 -24.05 14.22 3.55
N ALA A 30 -23.11 15.06 3.11
CA ALA A 30 -21.78 14.61 2.67
C ALA A 30 -20.98 14.00 3.83
N ARG A 31 -21.10 14.59 5.04
CA ARG A 31 -20.47 14.02 6.24
C ARG A 31 -21.04 12.65 6.59
N GLN A 32 -22.37 12.50 6.55
CA GLN A 32 -23.03 11.24 6.86
C GLN A 32 -22.66 10.15 5.84
N ALA A 33 -22.61 10.50 4.55
CA ALA A 33 -22.17 9.58 3.51
C ALA A 33 -20.72 9.10 3.71
N VAL A 34 -19.80 9.98 4.11
CA VAL A 34 -18.43 9.60 4.45
C VAL A 34 -18.39 8.68 5.67
N ILE A 35 -19.16 8.97 6.72
CA ILE A 35 -19.24 8.12 7.92
C ILE A 35 -19.77 6.73 7.56
N ASP A 36 -20.82 6.64 6.76
CA ASP A 36 -21.43 5.37 6.39
C ASP A 36 -20.50 4.57 5.45
N ALA A 37 -19.81 5.23 4.52
CA ALA A 37 -18.77 4.59 3.71
C ALA A 37 -17.61 4.04 4.57
N LEU A 38 -17.20 4.76 5.62
CA LEU A 38 -16.16 4.29 6.55
C LEU A 38 -16.62 3.12 7.43
N ARG A 39 -17.93 2.95 7.63
CA ARG A 39 -18.51 1.81 8.37
C ARG A 39 -18.54 0.54 7.53
N GLU A 40 -18.64 0.66 6.21
CA GLU A 40 -18.65 -0.46 5.29
C GLU A 40 -17.23 -0.94 5.02
N SER A 41 -16.71 -1.83 5.87
CA SER A 41 -15.45 -2.52 5.56
C SER A 41 -15.64 -3.37 4.30
N PRO A 42 -14.81 -3.17 3.25
CA PRO A 42 -14.84 -4.01 2.06
C PRO A 42 -14.74 -5.48 2.45
N ARG A 43 -15.54 -6.29 1.79
CA ARG A 43 -15.56 -7.74 2.00
C ARG A 43 -14.53 -8.38 1.08
N ARG A 44 -13.88 -9.44 1.55
CA ARG A 44 -12.96 -10.24 0.73
C ARG A 44 -13.58 -10.71 -0.60
N SER A 45 -14.89 -10.99 -0.61
CA SER A 45 -15.62 -11.44 -1.80
C SER A 45 -15.78 -10.39 -2.90
N ALA A 46 -15.57 -9.11 -2.58
CA ALA A 46 -15.66 -8.02 -3.56
C ALA A 46 -14.36 -7.82 -4.35
N LEU A 47 -13.27 -8.48 -3.94
CA LEU A 47 -11.96 -8.35 -4.56
C LEU A 47 -11.83 -9.26 -5.78
N GLY A 48 -11.02 -8.84 -6.76
CA GLY A 48 -10.60 -9.71 -7.85
C GLY A 48 -9.67 -10.84 -7.37
N PHE A 49 -9.35 -11.79 -8.25
CA PHE A 49 -8.47 -12.93 -7.91
C PHE A 49 -7.14 -12.47 -7.28
N THR A 50 -6.46 -11.52 -7.93
CA THR A 50 -5.15 -11.01 -7.46
C THR A 50 -5.26 -10.36 -6.08
N GLY A 51 -6.33 -9.60 -5.82
CA GLY A 51 -6.59 -9.02 -4.51
C GLY A 51 -6.85 -10.08 -3.44
N GLN A 52 -7.68 -11.09 -3.75
CA GLN A 52 -7.95 -12.19 -2.83
C GLN A 52 -6.70 -13.03 -2.51
N ALA A 53 -5.88 -13.33 -3.52
CA ALA A 53 -4.64 -14.08 -3.36
C ALA A 53 -3.61 -13.29 -2.54
N THR A 54 -3.46 -11.99 -2.81
CA THR A 54 -2.58 -11.09 -2.05
C THR A 54 -3.01 -11.03 -0.59
N LEU A 55 -4.31 -10.83 -0.32
CA LEU A 55 -4.85 -10.80 1.04
C LEU A 55 -4.61 -12.12 1.79
N ALA A 56 -4.92 -13.26 1.15
CA ALA A 56 -4.72 -14.57 1.75
C ALA A 56 -3.24 -14.81 2.10
N ALA A 57 -2.33 -14.39 1.24
CA ALA A 57 -0.90 -14.52 1.45
C ALA A 57 -0.37 -13.65 2.60
N PHE A 58 -0.82 -12.39 2.74
CA PHE A 58 -0.45 -11.56 3.89
C PHE A 58 -0.92 -12.17 5.21
N ARG A 59 -2.17 -12.67 5.24
CA ARG A 59 -2.72 -13.32 6.42
C ARG A 59 -1.97 -14.61 6.76
N LEU A 60 -1.58 -15.38 5.74
CA LEU A 60 -0.77 -16.58 5.93
C LEU A 60 0.62 -16.23 6.43
N LEU A 61 1.28 -15.21 5.88
CA LEU A 61 2.57 -14.71 6.32
C LEU A 61 2.55 -14.33 7.81
N ALA A 62 1.54 -13.57 8.24
CA ALA A 62 1.37 -13.16 9.63
C ALA A 62 1.18 -14.36 10.58
N VAL A 63 0.36 -15.35 10.19
CA VAL A 63 0.13 -16.56 10.99
C VAL A 63 1.37 -17.44 11.04
N SER A 64 2.08 -17.62 9.92
CA SER A 64 3.31 -18.40 9.86
C SER A 64 4.40 -17.81 10.75
N GLY A 65 4.59 -16.49 10.69
CA GLY A 65 5.53 -15.78 11.56
C GLY A 65 5.18 -15.94 13.05
N ARG A 66 3.90 -15.82 13.42
CA ARG A 66 3.46 -16.02 14.81
C ARG A 66 3.64 -17.46 15.30
N ALA A 67 3.52 -18.44 14.40
CA ALA A 67 3.70 -19.85 14.70
C ALA A 67 5.16 -20.32 14.65
N GLY A 68 6.12 -19.44 14.33
CA GLY A 68 7.53 -19.81 14.15
C GLY A 68 7.78 -20.73 12.95
N ARG A 69 6.86 -20.77 11.98
CA ARG A 69 6.97 -21.58 10.76
C ARG A 69 7.67 -20.77 9.68
N ASP A 70 8.45 -21.44 8.84
CA ASP A 70 9.10 -20.80 7.70
C ASP A 70 8.04 -20.26 6.71
N PRO A 71 7.95 -18.93 6.54
CA PRO A 71 6.96 -18.33 5.65
C PRO A 71 7.19 -18.70 4.19
N MET A 72 8.43 -18.96 3.76
CA MET A 72 8.72 -19.36 2.38
C MET A 72 8.09 -20.72 2.06
N VAL A 73 8.18 -21.69 2.96
CA VAL A 73 7.59 -23.02 2.77
C VAL A 73 6.06 -22.94 2.72
N GLU A 74 5.46 -22.20 3.66
CA GLU A 74 4.00 -22.07 3.75
C GLU A 74 3.42 -21.35 2.53
N LEU A 75 4.07 -20.27 2.08
CA LEU A 75 3.65 -19.55 0.89
C LEU A 75 3.93 -20.33 -0.40
N ALA A 76 5.01 -21.10 -0.49
CA ALA A 76 5.28 -21.96 -1.65
C ALA A 76 4.22 -23.05 -1.80
N ARG A 77 3.75 -23.61 -0.68
CA ARG A 77 2.59 -24.53 -0.67
C ARG A 77 1.30 -23.84 -1.09
N HIS A 78 1.07 -22.62 -0.61
CA HIS A 78 -0.13 -21.84 -0.93
C HIS A 78 -0.18 -21.44 -2.40
N PHE A 79 0.92 -20.90 -2.94
CA PHE A 79 0.99 -20.43 -4.31
C PHE A 79 1.37 -21.50 -5.32
N GLY A 80 1.84 -22.68 -4.91
CA GLY A 80 2.32 -23.75 -5.80
C GLY A 80 3.49 -23.35 -6.72
N CYS A 81 4.13 -22.20 -6.49
CA CYS A 81 5.21 -21.67 -7.31
C CYS A 81 6.18 -20.86 -6.44
N LEU A 82 7.45 -21.25 -6.44
CA LEU A 82 8.47 -20.61 -5.62
C LEU A 82 8.82 -19.19 -6.09
N GLU A 83 8.70 -18.93 -7.40
CA GLU A 83 8.93 -17.60 -7.97
C GLU A 83 7.90 -16.59 -7.46
N THR A 84 6.61 -16.95 -7.54
CA THR A 84 5.50 -16.16 -6.98
C THR A 84 5.70 -15.91 -5.48
N THR A 85 6.12 -16.93 -4.72
CA THR A 85 6.43 -16.79 -3.29
C THR A 85 7.54 -15.77 -3.03
N ARG A 86 8.64 -15.83 -3.78
CA ARG A 86 9.76 -14.89 -3.61
C ARG A 86 9.35 -13.46 -3.96
N ALA A 87 8.60 -13.29 -5.04
CA ALA A 87 8.08 -11.98 -5.42
C ALA A 87 7.14 -11.40 -4.35
N PHE A 88 6.25 -12.23 -3.79
CA PHE A 88 5.38 -11.83 -2.69
C PHE A 88 6.18 -11.43 -1.45
N LEU A 89 7.17 -12.24 -1.03
CA LEU A 89 7.99 -11.92 0.14
C LEU A 89 8.81 -10.63 -0.05
N ALA A 90 9.36 -10.41 -1.25
CA ALA A 90 10.06 -9.17 -1.58
C ALA A 90 9.11 -7.96 -1.51
N PHE A 91 7.88 -8.10 -2.01
CA PHE A 91 6.86 -7.08 -1.86
C PHE A 91 6.48 -6.82 -0.40
N ALA A 92 6.24 -7.88 0.38
CA ALA A 92 5.86 -7.77 1.79
C ALA A 92 6.96 -7.13 2.64
N ASP A 93 8.23 -7.48 2.39
CA ASP A 93 9.39 -6.84 3.04
C ASP A 93 9.49 -5.36 2.67
N ARG A 94 9.34 -5.04 1.38
CA ARG A 94 9.35 -3.64 0.93
C ARG A 94 8.18 -2.84 1.52
N ALA A 95 6.99 -3.42 1.57
CA ALA A 95 5.83 -2.80 2.21
C ALA A 95 6.09 -2.54 3.70
N GLY A 96 6.58 -3.55 4.42
CA GLY A 96 6.89 -3.45 5.85
C GLY A 96 7.97 -2.41 6.18
N THR A 97 8.97 -2.24 5.32
CA THR A 97 10.02 -1.21 5.50
C THR A 97 9.53 0.20 5.15
N CYS A 98 8.54 0.32 4.27
CA CYS A 98 7.98 1.61 3.87
C CYS A 98 6.88 2.11 4.80
N TRP A 99 6.15 1.20 5.44
CA TRP A 99 5.03 1.50 6.32
C TRP A 99 5.46 2.36 7.52
N PRO A 100 4.65 3.37 7.91
CA PRO A 100 4.99 4.23 9.06
C PRO A 100 4.89 3.50 10.41
N GLU A 101 4.00 2.52 10.53
CA GLU A 101 3.82 1.67 11.70
C GLU A 101 3.84 0.18 11.33
N ARG A 102 3.66 -0.70 12.32
CA ARG A 102 3.50 -2.14 12.05
C ARG A 102 2.23 -2.37 11.24
N VAL A 103 2.37 -2.96 10.06
CA VAL A 103 1.26 -3.38 9.20
C VAL A 103 0.30 -4.28 9.98
N LEU A 104 -0.97 -3.89 10.03
CA LEU A 104 -2.05 -4.61 10.69
C LEU A 104 -2.76 -5.55 9.71
N VAL A 105 -2.54 -6.84 9.90
CA VAL A 105 -3.18 -7.90 9.14
C VAL A 105 -4.13 -8.70 10.05
N LEU A 106 -5.35 -8.94 9.58
CA LEU A 106 -6.36 -9.69 10.32
C LEU A 106 -6.13 -11.19 10.23
N ARG A 107 -6.88 -11.96 11.05
CA ARG A 107 -6.82 -13.42 10.98
C ARG A 107 -7.43 -13.92 9.67
N PRO A 108 -6.97 -15.08 9.14
CA PRO A 108 -7.55 -15.69 7.93
C PRO A 108 -9.06 -15.89 7.95
N CYS A 109 -9.66 -16.11 9.14
CA CYS A 109 -11.11 -16.31 9.32
C CYS A 109 -11.95 -15.02 9.28
N CYS A 110 -11.32 -13.83 9.25
CA CYS A 110 -12.03 -12.56 9.20
C CYS A 110 -12.61 -12.31 7.80
N ILE A 111 -13.89 -11.90 7.72
CA ILE A 111 -14.59 -11.65 6.45
C ILE A 111 -14.25 -10.27 5.87
N GLY A 112 -14.14 -9.26 6.74
CA GLY A 112 -13.76 -7.89 6.37
C GLY A 112 -12.24 -7.72 6.24
N LEU A 113 -11.83 -6.55 5.76
CA LEU A 113 -10.44 -6.13 5.65
C LEU A 113 -10.10 -5.03 6.65
N SER A 114 -8.90 -5.04 7.22
CA SER A 114 -8.34 -3.85 7.88
C SER A 114 -8.04 -2.75 6.86
N PRO A 115 -7.86 -1.48 7.29
CA PRO A 115 -7.41 -0.42 6.39
C PRO A 115 -6.08 -0.77 5.69
N ASP A 116 -5.10 -1.30 6.43
CA ASP A 116 -3.82 -1.72 5.86
C ASP A 116 -3.99 -2.83 4.81
N GLU A 117 -4.85 -3.81 5.07
CA GLU A 117 -5.17 -4.87 4.11
C GLU A 117 -5.81 -4.30 2.83
N GLN A 118 -6.69 -3.30 2.96
CA GLN A 118 -7.29 -2.63 1.81
C GLN A 118 -6.22 -1.91 0.98
N THR A 119 -5.31 -1.18 1.61
CA THR A 119 -4.21 -0.50 0.92
C THR A 119 -3.30 -1.49 0.22
N LEU A 120 -2.88 -2.57 0.88
CA LEU A 120 -2.01 -3.60 0.28
C LEU A 120 -2.66 -4.30 -0.91
N VAL A 121 -3.96 -4.59 -0.82
CA VAL A 121 -4.72 -5.18 -1.94
C VAL A 121 -4.86 -4.18 -3.08
N GLY A 122 -5.23 -2.93 -2.78
CA GLY A 122 -5.34 -1.87 -3.77
C GLY A 122 -4.03 -1.63 -4.52
N MET A 123 -2.90 -1.67 -3.81
CA MET A 123 -1.56 -1.62 -4.41
C MET A 123 -1.36 -2.75 -5.43
N ALA A 124 -1.73 -3.99 -5.11
CA ALA A 124 -1.59 -5.12 -6.02
C ALA A 124 -2.52 -5.03 -7.24
N GLU A 125 -3.77 -4.56 -7.06
CA GLU A 125 -4.74 -4.41 -8.14
C GLU A 125 -4.36 -3.27 -9.10
N LEU A 126 -3.97 -2.10 -8.58
CA LEU A 126 -3.50 -0.97 -9.39
C LEU A 126 -2.21 -1.31 -10.13
N ALA A 127 -1.28 -2.00 -9.46
CA ALA A 127 -0.05 -2.45 -10.09
C ALA A 127 -0.29 -3.48 -11.20
N LEU A 128 -1.28 -4.39 -11.04
CA LEU A 128 -1.68 -5.30 -12.11
C LEU A 128 -2.29 -4.56 -13.31
N ALA A 129 -3.10 -3.53 -13.04
CA ALA A 129 -3.71 -2.70 -14.08
C ALA A 129 -2.70 -1.79 -14.79
N GLY A 130 -1.46 -1.69 -14.31
CA GLY A 130 -0.47 -0.75 -14.82
C GLY A 130 -0.73 0.69 -14.38
N ASP A 131 -1.66 0.92 -13.45
CA ASP A 131 -2.06 2.26 -13.00
C ASP A 131 -1.09 2.80 -11.94
N ARG A 132 -0.03 3.45 -12.43
CA ARG A 132 1.00 4.05 -11.56
C ARG A 132 0.50 5.32 -10.87
N GLU A 133 -0.35 6.11 -11.51
CA GLU A 133 -0.89 7.35 -10.95
C GLU A 133 -1.83 7.03 -9.80
N GLY A 134 -2.80 6.14 -10.02
CA GLY A 134 -3.71 5.66 -8.98
C GLY A 134 -2.98 5.01 -7.81
N PHE A 135 -1.86 4.31 -8.07
CA PHE A 135 -1.01 3.76 -7.01
C PHE A 135 -0.36 4.86 -6.16
N GLY A 136 0.15 5.92 -6.79
CA GLY A 136 0.70 7.07 -6.09
C GLY A 136 -0.37 7.79 -5.25
N ASP A 137 -1.56 7.97 -5.81
CA ASP A 137 -2.70 8.59 -5.14
C ASP A 137 -3.17 7.78 -3.93
N LEU A 138 -3.24 6.45 -4.05
CA LEU A 138 -3.56 5.55 -2.95
C LEU A 138 -2.61 5.70 -1.76
N LEU A 139 -1.33 5.97 -2.03
CA LEU A 139 -0.29 6.11 -1.01
C LEU A 139 -0.03 7.57 -0.59
N CYS A 140 -0.65 8.53 -1.27
CA CYS A 140 -0.40 9.95 -1.06
C CYS A 140 -0.81 10.37 0.35
N GLY A 141 0.09 11.06 1.05
CA GLY A 141 -0.12 11.46 2.45
C GLY A 141 0.03 10.33 3.48
N PHE A 142 0.16 9.07 3.05
CA PHE A 142 0.40 7.93 3.93
C PHE A 142 1.86 7.47 3.90
N ILE A 143 2.36 7.14 2.70
CA ILE A 143 3.76 6.76 2.47
C ILE A 143 4.47 7.93 1.77
N ARG A 144 5.74 8.16 2.11
CA ARG A 144 6.56 9.20 1.44
C ARG A 144 6.69 8.90 -0.06
N ALA A 145 6.55 9.95 -0.88
CA ALA A 145 6.51 9.86 -2.34
C ALA A 145 7.75 9.20 -2.96
N ASP A 146 8.93 9.43 -2.39
CA ASP A 146 10.20 8.83 -2.85
C ASP A 146 10.22 7.28 -2.76
N ARG A 147 9.32 6.70 -1.97
CA ARG A 147 9.20 5.24 -1.79
C ARG A 147 8.19 4.60 -2.73
N HIS A 148 7.33 5.39 -3.38
CA HIS A 148 6.21 4.90 -4.18
C HIS A 148 6.68 4.06 -5.36
N ASP A 149 7.67 4.53 -6.12
CA ASP A 149 8.16 3.83 -7.32
C ASP A 149 8.76 2.45 -7.02
N GLY A 150 9.53 2.36 -5.93
CA GLY A 150 10.08 1.08 -5.49
C GLY A 150 8.98 0.11 -5.07
N LEU A 151 8.00 0.58 -4.29
CA LEU A 151 6.83 -0.23 -3.91
C LEU A 151 6.03 -0.69 -5.12
N TYR A 152 5.76 0.20 -6.07
CA TYR A 152 5.04 -0.13 -7.30
C TYR A 152 5.77 -1.22 -8.07
N THR A 153 7.09 -1.12 -8.22
CA THR A 153 7.89 -2.11 -8.98
C THR A 153 7.77 -3.51 -8.37
N HIS A 154 7.88 -3.63 -7.04
CA HIS A 154 7.69 -4.91 -6.36
C HIS A 154 6.24 -5.41 -6.44
N ALA A 155 5.25 -4.52 -6.29
CA ALA A 155 3.84 -4.86 -6.39
C ALA A 155 3.49 -5.37 -7.80
N ALA A 156 3.95 -4.69 -8.84
CA ALA A 156 3.69 -5.04 -10.24
C ALA A 156 4.31 -6.40 -10.59
N HIS A 157 5.56 -6.64 -10.19
CA HIS A 157 6.22 -7.93 -10.41
C HIS A 157 5.47 -9.07 -9.72
N MET A 158 5.11 -8.91 -8.45
CA MET A 158 4.31 -9.89 -7.71
C MET A 158 2.94 -10.12 -8.36
N ALA A 159 2.22 -9.05 -8.69
CA ALA A 159 0.87 -9.14 -9.22
C ALA A 159 0.82 -9.82 -10.60
N ALA A 160 1.82 -9.57 -11.45
CA ALA A 160 1.97 -10.26 -12.73
C ALA A 160 2.15 -11.77 -12.55
N LEU A 161 3.02 -12.20 -11.63
CA LEU A 161 3.25 -13.62 -11.33
C LEU A 161 2.01 -14.29 -10.71
N LEU A 162 1.28 -13.58 -9.84
CA LEU A 162 0.01 -14.08 -9.30
C LEU A 162 -1.02 -14.29 -10.41
N HIS A 163 -1.17 -13.32 -11.29
CA HIS A 163 -2.13 -13.38 -12.39
C HIS A 163 -1.81 -14.52 -13.38
N GLN A 164 -0.53 -14.69 -13.74
CA GLN A 164 -0.09 -15.81 -14.57
C GLN A 164 -0.34 -17.17 -13.91
N SER A 165 -0.14 -17.26 -12.59
CA SER A 165 -0.42 -18.49 -11.83
C SER A 165 -1.91 -18.84 -11.78
N ALA A 166 -2.80 -17.83 -11.88
CA ALA A 166 -4.25 -18.03 -12.01
C ALA A 166 -4.61 -18.58 -13.38
N ALA A 167 -4.08 -17.94 -14.43
CA ALA A 167 -4.31 -18.34 -15.82
C ALA A 167 -3.84 -19.78 -16.07
N ALA A 168 -2.68 -20.17 -15.52
CA ALA A 168 -2.16 -21.53 -15.61
C ALA A 168 -3.03 -22.59 -14.91
N ARG A 169 -3.90 -22.18 -13.97
CA ARG A 169 -4.83 -23.05 -13.22
C ARG A 169 -6.23 -23.09 -13.80
N GLY A 170 -6.52 -22.32 -14.85
CA GLY A 170 -7.87 -22.20 -15.42
C GLY A 170 -8.88 -21.51 -14.49
N LEU A 171 -8.39 -20.63 -13.60
CA LEU A 171 -9.19 -19.81 -12.68
C LEU A 171 -9.37 -18.38 -13.20
#